data_AF-A0A7G2JWS6-F1
#
_entry.id   AF-A0A7G2JWS6-F1
#
_cell.length_a   1.000
_cell.length_b   1.000
_cell.length_c   1.000
_cell.angle_alpha   90.00
_cell.angle_beta   90.00
_cell.angle_gamma   90.00
#
_symmetry.space_group_name_H-M   'P 1'
#
loop_
_entity.id
_entity.type
_entity.pdbx_description
1 polymer ?
#
loop_
_entity_poly.entity_id
_entity_poly.type
_entity_poly.pdbx_seq_one_letter_code
_entity_poly.pdbx_strand_id
1 'polypeptide(L)' 'RISKTAKLIEQAKRITYLVTGESKADILKEIQTTPVDNLPYPAAKIKAKNGVTEWYLDKAAARLL' A
#
# COMPACT_ATOMS: atom_id res chain seq x y z
N ARG A 1 -3.72 -5.88 20.71
CA ARG A 1 -3.40 -4.80 19.75
C ARG A 1 -4.70 -4.07 19.40
N ILE A 2 -4.73 -2.74 19.49
CA ILE A 2 -5.85 -1.92 19.02
C ILE A 2 -5.43 -1.30 17.68
N SER A 3 -6.29 -1.34 16.65
CA SER A 3 -5.98 -0.86 15.29
C SER A 3 -7.16 -0.10 14.71
N LYS A 4 -6.88 0.82 13.78
CA LYS A 4 -7.91 1.50 12.99
C LYS A 4 -8.56 0.51 12.00
N THR A 5 -9.84 0.70 11.73
CA THR A 5 -10.58 -0.07 10.73
C THR A 5 -10.28 0.44 9.32
N ALA A 6 -10.41 -0.43 8.31
CA ALA A 6 -10.23 -0.05 6.91
C ALA A 6 -11.15 1.13 6.52
N LYS A 7 -12.43 1.07 6.90
CA LYS A 7 -13.41 2.14 6.66
C LYS A 7 -12.93 3.49 7.18
N LEU A 8 -12.31 3.53 8.37
CA LEU A 8 -11.78 4.78 8.92
C LEU A 8 -10.59 5.29 8.12
N ILE A 9 -9.68 4.39 7.71
CA ILE A 9 -8.48 4.75 6.95
C ILE A 9 -8.86 5.30 5.56
N GLU A 10 -9.83 4.69 4.88
CA GLU A 10 -10.31 5.12 3.55
C GLU A 10 -10.92 6.53 3.52
N GLN A 11 -11.43 7.03 4.66
CA GLN A 11 -12.00 8.38 4.76
C GLN A 11 -10.95 9.48 4.98
N ALA A 12 -9.67 9.12 5.09
CA ALA A 12 -8.61 10.10 5.25
C ALA A 12 -8.45 10.96 3.98
N LYS A 13 -8.10 12.25 4.17
CA LYS A 13 -7.73 13.15 3.07
C LYS A 13 -6.41 12.75 2.40
N ARG A 14 -5.55 12.05 3.12
CA ARG A 14 -4.25 11.57 2.64
C ARG A 14 -3.90 10.27 3.33
N ILE A 15 -3.49 9.28 2.56
CA ILE A 15 -2.88 8.03 3.03
C ILE A 15 -1.51 7.92 2.37
N THR A 16 -0.48 7.71 3.19
CA THR A 16 0.88 7.55 2.70
C THR A 16 1.43 6.22 3.19
N TYR A 17 1.70 5.30 2.26
CA TYR A 17 2.36 4.03 2.50
C TYR A 17 3.87 4.25 2.48
N LEU A 18 4.54 3.99 3.61
CA LEU A 18 5.99 4.02 3.71
C LEU A 18 6.50 2.59 3.63
N VAL A 19 7.27 2.27 2.59
CA VAL A 19 7.83 0.93 2.39
C VAL A 19 9.34 1.06 2.26
N THR A 20 10.05 0.32 3.10
CA THR A 20 11.52 0.33 3.16
C THR A 20 12.05 -1.09 3.26
N GLY A 21 13.23 -1.31 2.69
CA GLY A 21 13.93 -2.58 2.70
C GLY A 21 13.59 -3.50 1.53
N GLU A 22 14.61 -4.23 1.07
CA GLU A 22 14.56 -5.14 -0.07
C GLU A 22 13.51 -6.25 0.08
N SER A 23 13.27 -6.73 1.32
CA SER A 23 12.28 -7.76 1.62
C SER A 23 10.84 -7.44 1.19
N LYS A 24 10.55 -6.20 0.80
CA LYS A 24 9.23 -5.73 0.35
C LYS A 24 9.16 -5.50 -1.17
N ALA A 25 10.26 -5.65 -1.90
CA ALA A 25 10.30 -5.42 -3.34
C ALA A 25 9.40 -6.40 -4.11
N ASP A 26 9.39 -7.68 -3.74
CA ASP A 26 8.55 -8.69 -4.39
C ASP A 26 7.06 -8.42 -4.19
N ILE A 27 6.67 -8.05 -2.96
CA ILE A 27 5.27 -7.71 -2.63
C ILE A 27 4.84 -6.44 -3.36
N LEU A 28 5.71 -5.44 -3.48
CA LEU A 28 5.40 -4.21 -4.22
C LEU A 28 5.19 -4.51 -5.71
N LYS A 29 6.04 -5.35 -6.30
CA LYS A 29 5.87 -5.80 -7.69
C LYS A 29 4.53 -6.51 -7.85
N GLU A 30 4.18 -7.41 -6.94
CA GLU A 30 2.91 -8.13 -6.96
C GLU A 30 1.69 -7.19 -6.87
N ILE A 31 1.77 -6.17 -6.00
CA ILE A 31 0.72 -5.14 -5.84
C ILE A 31 0.56 -4.29 -7.11
N GLN A 32 1.64 -4.03 -7.85
CA GLN A 32 1.59 -3.24 -9.08
C GLN A 32 1.09 -4.06 -10.28
N THR A 33 1.51 -5.32 -10.40
CA THR A 33 1.20 -6.14 -11.59
C THR A 33 -0.15 -6.84 -11.53
N THR A 34 -0.65 -7.12 -10.32
CA THR A 34 -1.83 -7.97 -10.13
C THR A 34 -3.05 -7.12 -9.79
N PRO A 35 -4.23 -7.41 -10.38
CA PRO A 35 -5.48 -6.76 -10.01
C PRO A 35 -5.77 -6.89 -8.50
N VAL A 36 -6.23 -5.80 -7.90
CA VAL A 36 -6.46 -5.68 -6.44
C VAL A 36 -7.43 -6.73 -5.89
N ASP A 37 -8.39 -7.19 -6.71
CA ASP A 37 -9.37 -8.21 -6.32
C ASP A 37 -8.73 -9.59 -6.07
N ASN A 38 -7.63 -9.87 -6.76
CA ASN A 38 -6.91 -11.15 -6.66
C ASN A 38 -5.84 -11.15 -5.55
N LEU A 39 -5.60 -10.01 -4.89
CA LEU A 39 -4.57 -9.89 -3.87
C LEU A 39 -5.17 -10.01 -2.46
N PRO A 40 -4.55 -10.79 -1.55
CA PRO A 40 -5.01 -10.88 -0.16
C PRO A 40 -4.57 -9.68 0.69
N TYR A 41 -3.79 -8.73 0.14
CA TYR A 41 -3.14 -7.69 0.90
C TYR A 41 -4.06 -6.48 1.19
N PRO A 42 -4.25 -6.09 2.48
CA PRO A 42 -5.02 -4.89 2.81
C PRO A 42 -4.44 -3.61 2.22
N ALA A 43 -3.11 -3.52 2.08
CA ALA A 43 -2.44 -2.35 1.51
C ALA A 43 -2.75 -2.15 0.01
N ALA A 44 -3.08 -3.22 -0.72
CA ALA A 44 -3.53 -3.12 -2.12
C ALA A 44 -4.98 -2.64 -2.23
N LYS A 45 -5.81 -2.96 -1.21
CA LYS A 45 -7.26 -2.71 -1.20
C LYS A 45 -7.64 -1.35 -0.60
N ILE A 46 -6.90 -0.90 0.41
CA ILE A 46 -7.21 0.32 1.14
C ILE A 46 -6.63 1.51 0.37
N LYS A 47 -7.50 2.44 0.00
CA LYS A 47 -7.12 3.71 -0.64
C LYS A 47 -8.01 4.84 -0.15
N ALA A 48 -7.50 6.06 -0.21
CA ALA A 48 -8.26 7.24 0.16
C ALA A 48 -9.40 7.42 -0.83
N LYS A 49 -10.64 7.43 -0.35
CA LYS A 49 -11.84 7.62 -1.18
C LYS A 49 -12.03 9.08 -1.59
N ASN A 50 -11.72 10.00 -0.68
CA ASN A 50 -11.93 11.43 -0.82
C ASN A 50 -10.61 12.22 -0.79
N GLY A 51 -9.50 11.57 -1.13
CA GLY A 51 -8.17 12.08 -0.87
C GLY A 51 -7.10 11.43 -1.73
N VAL A 52 -5.84 11.68 -1.38
CA VAL A 52 -4.69 11.15 -2.13
C VAL A 52 -4.11 9.92 -1.43
N THR A 53 -3.75 8.91 -2.22
CA THR A 53 -2.98 7.75 -1.74
C THR A 53 -1.61 7.76 -2.39
N GLU A 54 -0.56 7.74 -1.58
CA GLU A 54 0.83 7.84 -2.04
C GLU A 54 1.66 6.68 -1.49
N TRP A 55 2.73 6.34 -2.21
CA TRP A 55 3.70 5.31 -1.83
C TRP A 55 5.09 5.91 -1.84
N TYR A 56 5.78 5.86 -0.70
CA TYR A 56 7.15 6.32 -0.54
C TYR A 56 8.01 5.09 -0.34
N LEU A 57 8.94 4.91 -1.25
CA LEU A 57 9.75 3.72 -1.39
C LEU A 57 11.22 4.12 -1.26
N ASP A 58 12.01 3.34 -0.53
CA ASP A 58 13.46 3.42 -0.66
C ASP A 58 13.94 2.69 -1.93
N LYS A 59 15.19 2.95 -2.32
CA LYS A 59 15.77 2.34 -3.52
C LYS A 59 15.79 0.81 -3.46
N ALA A 60 15.92 0.24 -2.26
CA ALA A 60 15.96 -1.21 -2.06
C ALA A 60 14.58 -1.85 -2.27
N ALA A 61 13.52 -1.26 -1.72
CA ALA A 61 12.14 -1.72 -1.93
C ALA A 61 11.67 -1.48 -3.37
N ALA A 62 12.15 -0.43 -4.03
CA ALA A 62 11.82 -0.13 -5.43
C ALA A 62 12.66 -0.91 -6.46
N ARG A 63 13.51 -1.85 -6.04
CA ARG A 63 14.44 -2.57 -6.94
C ARG A 63 13.74 -3.33 -8.07
N LEU A 64 12.51 -3.76 -7.87
CA LEU A 64 11.75 -4.63 -8.78
C LEU A 64 10.58 -3.93 -9.48
N LEU A 65 10.48 -2.60 -9.34
CA LEU A 65 9.48 -1.73 -9.95
C LEU A 65 10.08 -1.01 -11.17
#